data_AF-T1B4N8-F1
#
_entry.id   AF-T1B4N8-F1
#
_cell.length_a   1.000
_cell.length_b   1.000
_cell.length_c   1.000
_cell.angle_alpha   90.00
_cell.angle_beta   90.00
_cell.angle_gamma   90.00
#
_symmetry.space_group_name_H-M   'P 1'
#
loop_
_entity.id
_entity.type
_entity.pdbx_description
1 polymer ?
#
loop_
_entity_poly.entity_id
_entity_poly.type
_entity_poly.pdbx_seq_one_letter_code
_entity_poly.pdbx_strand_id
1 'polypeptide(L)'
;MANAREIRSKIRSTQNMRKVTRALEMVSASKIRKAQDLMRASRPYAHLMRQVIGHVAHAHTEYRHPFMARREAVRRVGYLVFRPIVVCVGASTRICSASWWRRFAPGARKTSRSMWSR
;
A
#
# COMPACT_ATOMS: atom_id res chain seq x y z
N MET A 1 23.09 -46.32 10.95
CA MET A 1 23.81 -45.08 11.33
C MET A 1 23.57 -43.99 10.27
N ALA A 2 22.60 -43.10 10.48
CA ALA A 2 22.26 -42.00 9.55
C ALA A 2 22.17 -40.60 10.22
N ASN A 3 22.12 -40.53 11.55
CA ASN A 3 21.73 -39.32 12.27
C ASN A 3 22.74 -38.15 12.18
N ALA A 4 24.03 -38.41 12.33
CA ALA A 4 25.03 -37.33 12.41
C ALA A 4 25.36 -36.66 11.07
N ARG A 5 25.10 -37.33 9.93
CA ARG A 5 25.34 -36.77 8.59
C ARG A 5 24.16 -35.92 8.13
N GLU A 6 22.93 -36.34 8.42
CA GLU A 6 21.72 -35.56 8.15
C GLU A 6 21.65 -34.27 8.97
N ILE A 7 22.02 -34.33 10.26
CA ILE A 7 22.06 -33.14 11.11
C ILE A 7 23.06 -32.11 10.55
N ARG A 8 24.26 -32.53 10.15
CA ARG A 8 25.25 -31.65 9.52
C ARG A 8 24.76 -31.07 8.19
N SER A 9 24.02 -31.83 7.40
CA SER A 9 23.38 -31.36 6.17
C SER A 9 22.32 -30.29 6.45
N LYS A 10 21.43 -30.52 7.43
CA LYS A 10 20.40 -29.55 7.85
C LYS A 10 21.03 -28.24 8.36
N ILE A 11 22.09 -28.33 9.16
CA ILE A 11 22.82 -27.14 9.65
C ILE A 11 23.39 -26.33 8.48
N ARG A 12 23.97 -26.98 7.48
CA ARG A 12 24.49 -26.30 6.29
C ARG A 12 23.36 -25.63 5.49
N SER A 13 22.21 -26.31 5.34
CA SER A 13 21.04 -25.78 4.64
C SER A 13 20.45 -24.55 5.34
N THR A 14 20.27 -24.59 6.66
CA THR A 14 19.76 -23.44 7.43
C THR A 14 20.74 -22.27 7.45
N GLN A 15 22.06 -22.53 7.48
CA GLN A 15 23.08 -21.49 7.35
C GLN A 15 23.05 -20.81 5.98
N ASN A 16 22.83 -21.57 4.90
CA ASN A 16 22.71 -21.02 3.55
C ASN A 16 21.44 -20.18 3.41
N MET A 17 20.29 -20.68 3.88
CA MET A 17 19.05 -19.89 3.90
C MET A 17 19.20 -18.61 4.71
N ARG A 18 19.85 -18.66 5.88
CA ARG A 18 20.11 -17.47 6.70
C ARG A 18 20.94 -16.41 5.96
N LYS A 19 21.95 -16.81 5.17
CA LYS A 19 22.74 -15.88 4.36
C LYS A 19 21.90 -15.24 3.26
N VAL A 20 21.06 -16.02 2.58
CA VAL A 20 20.15 -15.53 1.53
C VAL A 20 19.15 -14.53 2.11
N THR A 21 18.47 -14.87 3.21
CA THR A 21 17.51 -13.97 3.87
C THR A 21 18.18 -12.68 4.32
N ARG A 22 19.39 -12.75 4.89
CA ARG A 22 20.13 -11.55 5.32
C ARG A 22 20.50 -10.66 4.14
N ALA A 23 20.86 -11.23 2.99
CA ALA A 23 21.09 -10.47 1.78
C ALA A 23 19.80 -9.80 1.28
N LEU A 24 18.68 -10.52 1.24
CA LEU A 24 17.38 -9.96 0.85
C LEU A 24 16.90 -8.86 1.81
N GLU A 25 17.17 -8.99 3.11
CA GLU A 25 16.85 -7.99 4.11
C GLU A 25 17.58 -6.67 3.81
N MET A 26 18.89 -6.74 3.53
CA MET A 26 19.69 -5.58 3.16
C MET A 26 19.23 -4.95 1.84
N VAL A 27 18.87 -5.76 0.85
CA VAL A 27 18.32 -5.29 -0.44
C VAL A 27 16.95 -4.62 -0.24
N SER A 28 16.12 -5.15 0.65
CA SER A 28 14.81 -4.56 0.95
C SER A 28 14.94 -3.24 1.70
N ALA A 29 15.86 -3.18 2.68
CA ALA A 29 16.17 -1.96 3.41
C ALA A 29 16.68 -0.85 2.49
N SER A 30 17.56 -1.17 1.52
CA SER A 30 18.06 -0.17 0.56
C SER A 30 16.96 0.35 -0.37
N LYS A 31 16.04 -0.52 -0.83
CA LYS A 31 14.87 -0.11 -1.63
C LYS A 31 13.92 0.80 -0.86
N ILE A 32 13.64 0.49 0.41
CA ILE A 32 12.81 1.33 1.28
C ILE A 32 13.47 2.70 1.46
N ARG A 33 14.78 2.73 1.75
CA ARG A 33 15.51 3.99 1.92
C ARG A 33 15.45 4.86 0.65
N LYS A 34 15.70 4.27 -0.52
CA LYS A 34 15.59 4.97 -1.81
C LYS A 34 14.18 5.53 -2.04
N ALA A 35 13.14 4.76 -1.72
CA ALA A 35 11.76 5.22 -1.83
C ALA A 35 11.46 6.39 -0.88
N GLN A 36 11.97 6.34 0.36
CA GLN A 36 11.83 7.45 1.31
C GLN A 36 12.52 8.72 0.83
N ASP A 37 13.70 8.61 0.23
CA ASP A 37 14.43 9.76 -0.29
C ASP A 37 13.69 10.40 -1.48
N LEU A 38 13.13 9.58 -2.38
CA LEU A 38 12.26 10.06 -3.46
C LEU A 38 10.99 10.73 -2.92
N MET A 39 10.38 10.19 -1.87
CA MET A 39 9.24 10.83 -1.21
C MET A 39 9.62 12.17 -0.59
N ARG A 40 10.80 12.28 0.05
CA ARG A 40 11.26 13.56 0.62
C ARG A 40 11.50 14.60 -0.47
N ALA A 41 12.09 14.19 -1.60
CA ALA A 41 12.34 15.09 -2.73
C ALA A 41 11.04 15.59 -3.41
N SER A 42 9.97 14.79 -3.43
CA SER A 42 8.70 15.18 -4.07
C SER A 42 7.77 16.02 -3.18
N ARG A 43 7.97 16.02 -1.86
CA ARG A 43 7.19 16.82 -0.89
C ARG A 43 7.12 18.32 -1.18
N PRO A 44 8.24 19.04 -1.45
CA PRO A 44 8.18 20.48 -1.69
C PRO A 44 7.31 20.82 -2.91
N TYR A 45 7.42 20.05 -4.00
CA TYR A 45 6.58 20.23 -5.18
C TYR A 45 5.10 20.09 -4.86
N ALA A 46 4.70 19.01 -4.17
CA ALA A 46 3.32 18.78 -3.77
C ALA A 46 2.78 19.90 -2.85
N HIS A 47 3.64 20.46 -1.98
CA HIS A 47 3.25 21.56 -1.11
C HIS A 47 2.98 22.85 -1.89
N LEU A 48 3.89 23.24 -2.78
CA LEU A 48 3.76 24.45 -3.59
C LEU A 48 2.54 24.35 -4.51
N MET A 49 2.34 23.21 -5.16
CA MET A 49 1.16 22.99 -6.00
C MET A 49 -0.13 23.12 -5.23
N ARG A 50 -0.20 22.58 -4.01
CA ARG A 50 -1.38 22.73 -3.15
C ARG A 50 -1.63 24.19 -2.75
N GLN A 51 -0.58 24.97 -2.49
CA GLN A 51 -0.71 26.39 -2.19
C GLN A 51 -1.25 27.18 -3.39
N VAL A 52 -0.71 26.95 -4.59
CA VAL A 52 -1.17 27.60 -5.83
C VAL A 52 -2.61 27.22 -6.13
N ILE A 53 -2.96 25.93 -6.11
CA ILE A 53 -4.33 25.47 -6.33
C ILE A 53 -5.28 26.04 -5.28
N GLY A 54 -4.86 26.10 -4.02
CA GLY A 54 -5.64 26.72 -2.95
C GLY A 54 -5.90 28.21 -3.21
N HIS A 55 -4.88 28.95 -3.62
CA HIS A 55 -5.03 30.37 -3.96
C HIS A 55 -5.99 30.57 -5.14
N VAL A 56 -5.88 29.76 -6.19
CA VAL A 56 -6.80 29.80 -7.35
C VAL A 56 -8.23 29.40 -6.95
N ALA A 57 -8.39 28.41 -6.06
CA ALA A 57 -9.71 27.99 -5.59
C ALA A 57 -10.42 29.08 -4.75
N HIS A 58 -9.65 29.93 -4.06
CA HIS A 58 -10.18 31.08 -3.33
C HIS A 58 -10.37 32.31 -4.21
N ALA A 59 -9.58 32.46 -5.28
CA ALA A 59 -9.78 33.50 -6.26
C ALA A 59 -11.14 33.30 -6.94
N HIS A 60 -12.03 34.28 -6.83
CA HIS A 60 -13.38 34.24 -7.39
C HIS A 60 -13.30 34.23 -8.93
N THR A 61 -13.16 33.04 -9.50
CA THR A 61 -13.16 32.83 -10.94
C THR A 61 -14.60 32.66 -11.38
N GLU A 62 -15.05 33.44 -12.38
CA GLU A 62 -16.41 33.35 -12.93
C GLU A 62 -16.73 31.93 -13.45
N TYR A 63 -15.69 31.17 -13.79
CA TYR A 63 -15.76 29.78 -14.25
C TYR A 63 -15.43 28.78 -13.11
N ARG A 64 -16.38 27.90 -12.76
CA ARG A 64 -16.19 26.85 -11.76
C ARG A 64 -15.84 25.50 -12.39
N HIS A 65 -14.64 24.98 -12.09
CA HIS A 65 -14.22 23.67 -12.56
C HIS A 65 -15.05 22.52 -11.91
N PRO A 66 -15.46 21.48 -12.65
CA PRO A 66 -16.24 20.35 -12.11
C PRO A 66 -15.61 19.57 -10.95
N PHE A 67 -14.30 19.70 -10.72
CA PHE A 67 -13.57 19.10 -9.59
C PHE A 67 -13.50 20.00 -8.34
N MET A 68 -13.84 21.29 -8.46
CA MET A 68 -13.90 22.23 -7.34
C MET A 68 -15.33 22.35 -6.77
N ALA A 69 -16.34 22.00 -7.56
CA ALA A 69 -17.74 22.00 -7.12
C ALA A 69 -18.08 20.77 -6.28
N ARG A 70 -18.65 21.00 -5.08
CA ARG A 70 -19.21 19.94 -4.24
C ARG A 70 -20.50 19.42 -4.89
N ARG A 71 -20.58 18.11 -5.14
CA ARG A 71 -21.79 17.46 -5.69
C ARG A 71 -22.71 17.02 -4.56
N GLU A 72 -24.00 17.34 -4.66
CA GLU A 72 -25.02 16.97 -3.67
C GLU A 72 -25.38 15.48 -3.72
N ALA A 73 -25.39 14.88 -4.91
CA ALA A 73 -25.70 13.47 -5.12
C ALA A 73 -24.49 12.69 -5.68
N VAL A 74 -23.84 11.88 -4.84
CA VAL A 74 -22.74 10.99 -5.25
C VAL A 74 -23.30 9.63 -5.66
N ARG A 75 -23.34 9.35 -6.97
CA ARG A 75 -23.86 8.08 -7.52
C ARG A 75 -22.86 6.93 -7.48
N ARG A 76 -21.56 7.23 -7.62
CA ARG A 76 -20.48 6.23 -7.73
C ARG A 76 -19.24 6.77 -7.02
N VAL A 77 -18.55 5.90 -6.28
CA VAL A 77 -17.29 6.20 -5.58
C VAL A 77 -16.22 5.25 -6.10
N GLY A 78 -15.09 5.80 -6.54
CA GLY A 78 -13.92 5.03 -6.95
C GLY A 78 -12.96 4.85 -5.78
N TYR A 79 -12.48 3.62 -5.57
CA TYR A 79 -11.40 3.33 -4.63
C TYR A 79 -10.14 2.97 -5.42
N LEU A 80 -9.03 3.67 -5.14
CA LEU A 80 -7.73 3.33 -5.69
C LEU A 80 -6.90 2.64 -4.61
N VAL A 81 -6.58 1.36 -4.82
CA VAL A 81 -5.82 0.54 -3.88
C VAL A 81 -4.46 0.22 -4.47
N PHE A 82 -3.40 0.67 -3.80
CA PHE A 82 -2.03 0.31 -4.16
C PHE A 82 -1.55 -0.84 -3.29
N ARG A 83 -1.00 -1.89 -3.91
CA ARG A 83 -0.38 -3.03 -3.22
C ARG A 83 1.11 -3.12 -3.56
N PRO A 84 2.02 -3.02 -2.58
CA PRO A 84 3.43 -3.30 -2.84
C PRO A 84 3.67 -4.80 -3.01
N ILE A 85 4.54 -5.17 -3.95
CA ILE A 85 5.08 -6.53 -4.08
C ILE A 85 6.22 -6.64 -3.05
N VAL A 86 5.86 -6.93 -1.80
CA VAL A 86 6.83 -7.41 -0.82
C VAL A 86 6.13 -8.49 0.00
N VAL A 87 6.81 -9.60 0.24
CA VAL A 87 6.31 -10.68 1.09
C VAL A 87 6.29 -10.17 2.54
N CYS A 88 5.23 -9.44 2.88
CA CYS A 88 4.92 -9.04 4.23
C CYS A 88 4.19 -10.19 4.90
N VAL A 89 4.87 -10.92 5.77
CA VAL A 89 4.21 -11.82 6.72
C VAL A 89 3.38 -10.96 7.68
N GLY A 90 2.11 -10.73 7.35
CA GLY A 90 1.07 -10.22 8.27
C GLY A 90 0.63 -8.75 8.15
N ALA A 91 1.38 -7.84 7.52
CA ALA A 91 0.98 -6.42 7.42
C ALA A 91 -0.10 -6.17 6.34
N SER A 92 0.04 -6.79 5.16
CA SER A 92 -0.90 -6.62 4.05
C SER A 92 -2.27 -7.22 4.33
N THR A 93 -2.33 -8.29 5.12
CA THR A 93 -3.58 -8.95 5.51
C THR A 93 -4.45 -8.06 6.38
N ARG A 94 -3.90 -7.12 7.16
CA ARG A 94 -4.68 -6.17 7.97
C ARG A 94 -5.32 -5.03 7.16
N ILE A 95 -4.66 -4.59 6.09
CA ILE A 95 -5.20 -3.57 5.18
C ILE A 95 -6.28 -4.19 4.27
N CYS A 96 -6.13 -5.47 3.92
CA CYS A 96 -7.07 -6.19 3.07
C CYS A 96 -8.14 -6.99 3.83
N SER A 97 -8.01 -7.18 5.15
CA SER A 97 -9.02 -7.92 5.91
C SER A 97 -10.31 -7.12 5.92
N ALA A 98 -11.42 -7.85 5.82
CA ALA A 98 -12.77 -7.31 5.68
C ALA A 98 -13.19 -6.29 6.76
N SER A 99 -12.40 -6.10 7.83
CA SER A 99 -12.61 -5.11 8.88
C SER A 99 -12.45 -3.66 8.36
N TRP A 100 -11.47 -3.39 7.48
CA TRP A 100 -11.27 -2.04 6.93
C TRP A 100 -12.38 -1.65 5.94
N TRP A 101 -12.82 -2.61 5.11
CA TRP A 101 -13.95 -2.44 4.20
C TRP A 101 -15.28 -2.15 4.92
N ARG A 102 -15.54 -2.80 6.06
CA ARG A 102 -16.76 -2.56 6.85
C ARG A 102 -16.82 -1.15 7.46
N ARG A 103 -15.68 -0.50 7.69
CA ARG A 103 -15.62 0.83 8.32
C ARG A 103 -15.78 1.99 7.34
N PHE A 104 -15.48 1.79 6.06
CA PHE A 104 -15.55 2.83 5.02
C PHE A 104 -16.76 2.72 4.07
N ALA A 105 -17.48 1.60 4.04
CA ALA A 105 -18.66 1.43 3.18
C ALA A 105 -19.88 0.85 3.92
N PRO A 106 -20.54 1.62 4.81
CA PRO A 106 -21.73 1.15 5.54
C PRO A 106 -22.96 0.87 4.63
N GLY A 107 -22.94 1.29 3.36
CA GLY A 107 -24.04 1.12 2.40
C GLY A 107 -23.89 -0.01 1.37
N ALA A 108 -22.71 -0.64 1.23
CA ALA A 108 -22.49 -1.68 0.22
C ALA A 108 -22.88 -3.08 0.74
N ARG A 109 -24.10 -3.23 1.24
CA ARG A 109 -24.71 -4.53 1.52
C ARG A 109 -25.33 -5.05 0.23
N LYS A 110 -25.07 -6.31 -0.12
CA LYS A 110 -25.73 -7.14 -1.17
C LYS A 110 -25.08 -7.22 -2.56
N THR A 111 -23.80 -7.56 -2.69
CA THR A 111 -23.32 -8.20 -3.95
C THR A 111 -22.13 -9.15 -3.82
N SER A 112 -21.46 -9.28 -2.67
CA SER A 112 -20.23 -10.08 -2.59
C SER A 112 -20.38 -11.49 -2.02
N ARG A 113 -21.58 -11.92 -1.60
CA ARG A 113 -21.77 -13.20 -0.90
C ARG A 113 -21.73 -14.44 -1.80
N SER A 114 -21.77 -14.29 -3.13
CA SER A 114 -21.72 -15.40 -4.09
C SER A 114 -20.34 -15.65 -4.70
N MET A 115 -19.35 -14.76 -4.49
CA MET A 115 -18.07 -14.83 -5.22
C MET A 115 -16.93 -15.50 -4.43
N TRP A 116 -17.18 -15.89 -3.18
CA TRP A 116 -16.18 -16.49 -2.27
C TRP A 116 -16.71 -17.73 -1.54
N SER A 117 -17.62 -18.47 -2.19
CA SER A 117 -17.94 -19.86 -1.84
C SER A 117 -17.59 -20.76 -3.02
N ARG A 118 -16.29 -20.86 -3.33
CA ARG A 118 -15.61 -22.00 -3.93
C ARG A 118 -14.15 -21.97 -3.48
#